data_AF-A0A938PHT4-F1
#
_entry.id   AF-A0A938PHT4-F1
#
_cell.length_a   1.000
_cell.length_b   1.000
_cell.length_c   1.000
_cell.angle_alpha   90.00
_cell.angle_beta   90.00
_cell.angle_gamma   90.00
#
_symmetry.space_group_name_H-M   'P 1'
#
loop_
_entity.id
_entity.type
_entity.pdbx_description
1 polymer ?
#
loop_
_entity_poly.entity_id
_entity_poly.type
_entity_poly.pdbx_seq_one_letter_code
_entity_poly.pdbx_strand_id
1 'polypeptide(L)'
;TYGLWGGQGEILIRDVLYTAALQLVGANPAAIHDPAEIRDRTAFASLTQIPSGALGSEAERIAQLAAQCIVTAHALQGRIAKLPSPCAAATKDINQQLADLVSVGFIARHPPKRLQHLPRYLAAIERRLEKLPRDLVRDTQQQRDMAPLLQAAATLKGEKASEFRWALEELRVSLFAQELKTPEPVSIKRLEKRLSEIRR
;
A
#
# COMPACT_ATOMS: atom_id res chain seq x y z
N THR A 1 4.74 12.86 -29.45
CA THR A 1 4.50 12.99 -27.98
C THR A 1 3.85 11.76 -27.33
N TYR A 2 3.79 10.59 -27.99
CA TYR A 2 3.23 9.33 -27.44
C TYR A 2 4.27 8.39 -26.77
N GLY A 3 5.50 8.85 -26.50
CA GLY A 3 6.62 7.98 -26.10
C GLY A 3 6.77 7.69 -24.61
N LEU A 4 6.10 8.44 -23.72
CA LEU A 4 6.29 8.32 -22.26
C LEU A 4 5.20 7.51 -21.54
N TRP A 5 4.08 7.23 -22.21
CA TRP A 5 2.96 6.46 -21.64
C TRP A 5 2.90 5.00 -22.09
N GLY A 6 3.55 4.64 -23.21
CA GLY A 6 3.50 3.28 -23.75
C GLY A 6 3.98 2.23 -22.73
N GLY A 7 5.17 2.43 -22.16
CA GLY A 7 5.73 1.47 -21.20
C GLY A 7 5.03 1.43 -19.84
N GLN A 8 4.59 2.57 -19.30
CA GLN A 8 3.95 2.61 -17.98
C GLN A 8 2.50 2.10 -18.02
N GLY A 9 1.77 2.41 -19.11
CA GLY A 9 0.42 1.90 -19.33
C GLY A 9 0.40 0.38 -19.51
N GLU A 10 1.34 -0.17 -20.29
CA GLU A 10 1.48 -1.62 -20.46
C GLU A 10 1.84 -2.33 -19.15
N ILE A 11 2.73 -1.75 -18.34
CA ILE A 11 3.05 -2.28 -17.00
C ILE A 11 1.79 -2.32 -16.13
N LEU A 12 0.99 -1.26 -16.11
CA LEU A 12 -0.22 -1.21 -15.29
C LEU A 12 -1.25 -2.26 -15.75
N ILE A 13 -1.49 -2.39 -17.06
CA ILE A 13 -2.42 -3.39 -17.60
C ILE A 13 -1.97 -4.81 -17.20
N ARG A 14 -0.68 -5.11 -17.40
CA ARG A 14 -0.11 -6.40 -17.03
C ARG A 14 -0.26 -6.67 -15.53
N ASP A 15 0.05 -5.68 -14.69
CA ASP A 15 -0.03 -5.82 -13.24
C ASP A 15 -1.48 -6.00 -12.76
N VAL A 16 -2.44 -5.30 -13.36
CA VAL A 16 -3.88 -5.49 -13.09
C VAL A 16 -4.30 -6.93 -13.42
N LEU A 17 -3.97 -7.41 -14.62
CA LEU A 17 -4.34 -8.76 -15.06
C LEU A 17 -3.66 -9.83 -14.20
N TYR A 18 -2.37 -9.66 -13.88
CA TYR A 18 -1.62 -10.56 -13.02
C TYR A 18 -2.22 -10.65 -11.62
N THR A 19 -2.49 -9.50 -11.00
CA THR A 19 -3.08 -9.44 -9.66
C THR A 19 -4.50 -10.00 -9.65
N ALA A 20 -5.31 -9.77 -10.69
CA ALA A 20 -6.65 -10.34 -10.83
C ALA A 20 -6.60 -11.86 -10.89
N ALA A 21 -5.70 -12.41 -11.70
CA ALA A 21 -5.50 -13.85 -11.80
C ALA A 21 -5.05 -14.45 -10.46
N LEU A 22 -4.09 -13.82 -9.76
CA LEU A 22 -3.63 -14.27 -8.45
C LEU A 22 -4.76 -14.29 -7.40
N GLN A 23 -5.62 -13.26 -7.38
CA GLN A 23 -6.73 -13.21 -6.42
C GLN A 23 -7.76 -14.29 -6.69
N LEU A 24 -8.07 -14.56 -7.96
CA LEU A 24 -9.02 -15.61 -8.34
C LEU A 24 -8.47 -17.01 -8.07
N VAL A 25 -7.18 -17.25 -8.33
CA VAL A 25 -6.50 -18.50 -7.98
C VAL A 25 -6.52 -18.69 -6.47
N GLY A 26 -6.11 -17.68 -5.69
CA GLY A 26 -6.08 -17.77 -4.22
C GLY A 26 -7.45 -17.85 -3.55
N ALA A 27 -8.52 -17.39 -4.22
CA ALA A 27 -9.90 -17.50 -3.74
C ALA A 27 -10.57 -18.83 -4.12
N ASN A 28 -9.97 -19.62 -5.02
CA ASN A 28 -10.50 -20.92 -5.41
C ASN A 28 -10.11 -21.98 -4.35
N PRO A 29 -11.06 -22.51 -3.56
CA PRO A 29 -10.75 -23.53 -2.55
C PRO A 29 -10.26 -24.87 -3.16
N ALA A 30 -10.43 -25.08 -4.47
CA ALA A 30 -9.89 -26.22 -5.21
C ALA A 30 -8.50 -25.94 -5.83
N ALA A 31 -8.02 -24.69 -5.82
CA ALA A 31 -6.64 -24.37 -6.19
C ALA A 31 -5.73 -24.66 -4.99
N ILE A 32 -4.97 -25.75 -5.09
CA ILE A 32 -4.05 -26.19 -4.05
C ILE A 32 -2.91 -25.17 -3.96
N HIS A 33 -2.96 -24.35 -2.91
CA HIS A 33 -1.85 -23.62 -2.26
C HIS A 33 -0.88 -22.84 -3.18
N ASP A 34 0.16 -22.26 -2.57
CA ASP A 34 1.12 -21.30 -3.17
C ASP A 34 1.45 -21.64 -4.64
N PRO A 35 1.42 -20.69 -5.60
CA PRO A 35 1.86 -20.95 -6.98
C PRO A 35 3.20 -21.70 -7.10
N ALA A 36 4.08 -21.60 -6.09
CA ALA A 36 5.33 -22.35 -5.99
C ALA A 36 5.17 -23.87 -5.73
N GLU A 37 3.99 -24.33 -5.30
CA GLU A 37 3.65 -25.73 -5.03
C GLU A 37 3.04 -26.44 -6.25
N ILE A 38 2.72 -25.70 -7.32
CA ILE A 38 2.17 -26.26 -8.55
C ILE A 38 3.28 -26.96 -9.35
N ARG A 39 3.33 -28.29 -9.24
CA ARG A 39 4.39 -29.11 -9.87
C ARG A 39 3.90 -30.12 -10.91
N ASP A 40 2.59 -30.20 -11.13
CA ASP A 40 2.01 -31.11 -12.11
C ASP A 40 0.97 -30.45 -13.02
N ARG A 41 0.76 -31.10 -14.17
CA ARG A 41 -0.13 -30.61 -15.24
C ARG A 41 -1.59 -30.53 -14.80
N THR A 42 -2.04 -31.41 -13.92
CA THR A 42 -3.43 -31.49 -13.47
C THR A 42 -3.74 -30.33 -12.52
N ALA A 43 -2.82 -30.04 -11.59
CA ALA A 43 -2.89 -28.87 -10.71
C ALA A 43 -2.82 -27.55 -11.49
N PHE A 44 -2.01 -27.48 -12.56
CA PHE A 44 -2.03 -26.30 -13.44
C PHE A 44 -3.34 -26.17 -14.23
N ALA A 45 -3.88 -27.29 -14.74
CA ALA A 45 -5.12 -27.28 -15.49
C ALA A 45 -6.34 -26.88 -14.63
N SER A 46 -6.36 -27.20 -13.34
CA SER A 46 -7.43 -26.76 -12.44
C SER A 46 -7.45 -25.24 -12.22
N LEU A 47 -6.31 -24.55 -12.35
CA LEU A 47 -6.27 -23.08 -12.35
C LEU A 47 -6.93 -22.46 -13.59
N THR A 48 -6.94 -23.18 -14.71
CA THR A 48 -7.56 -22.70 -15.97
C THR A 48 -9.08 -22.80 -15.97
N GLN A 49 -9.68 -23.40 -14.93
CA GLN A 49 -11.12 -23.48 -14.73
C GLN A 49 -11.73 -22.15 -14.22
N ILE A 50 -10.92 -21.10 -14.02
CA ILE A 50 -11.42 -19.76 -13.70
C ILE A 50 -12.26 -19.27 -14.90
N PRO A 51 -13.57 -18.98 -14.71
CA PRO A 51 -14.40 -18.49 -15.79
C PRO A 51 -13.83 -17.19 -16.36
N SER A 52 -13.73 -17.07 -17.68
CA SER A 52 -13.17 -15.87 -18.33
C SER A 52 -13.89 -14.57 -17.92
N GLY A 53 -15.19 -14.66 -17.61
CA GLY A 53 -15.96 -13.53 -17.08
C GLY A 53 -15.53 -13.09 -15.66
N ALA A 54 -15.07 -14.02 -14.81
CA ALA A 54 -14.59 -13.68 -13.47
C ALA A 54 -13.28 -12.90 -13.51
N LEU A 55 -12.36 -13.27 -14.42
CA LEU A 55 -11.12 -12.54 -14.64
C LEU A 55 -11.36 -11.11 -15.11
N GLY A 56 -12.29 -10.92 -16.06
CA GLY A 56 -12.67 -9.60 -16.55
C GLY A 56 -13.18 -8.69 -15.42
N SER A 57 -14.16 -9.18 -14.64
CA SER A 57 -14.75 -8.42 -13.53
C SER A 57 -13.72 -8.07 -12.45
N GLU A 58 -12.83 -9.00 -12.10
CA GLU A 58 -11.80 -8.76 -11.09
C GLU A 58 -10.71 -7.80 -11.58
N ALA A 59 -10.30 -7.93 -12.85
CA ALA A 59 -9.39 -6.98 -13.48
C ALA A 59 -9.99 -5.57 -13.53
N GLU A 60 -11.28 -5.44 -13.86
CA GLU A 60 -11.97 -4.15 -13.84
C GLU A 60 -11.97 -3.54 -12.43
N ARG A 61 -12.32 -4.34 -11.41
CA ARG A 61 -12.29 -3.91 -10.00
C ARG A 61 -10.92 -3.40 -9.57
N ILE A 62 -9.85 -4.12 -9.93
CA ILE A 62 -8.47 -3.71 -9.61
C ILE A 62 -8.06 -2.48 -10.43
N ALA A 63 -8.47 -2.37 -11.70
CA ALA A 63 -8.20 -1.20 -12.53
C ALA A 63 -8.87 0.08 -11.97
N GLN A 64 -10.12 -0.02 -11.52
CA GLN A 64 -10.83 1.09 -10.87
C GLN A 64 -10.11 1.53 -9.58
N LEU A 65 -9.69 0.57 -8.75
CA LEU A 65 -8.89 0.83 -7.56
C LEU A 65 -7.56 1.53 -7.91
N ALA A 66 -6.88 1.06 -8.96
CA ALA A 66 -5.62 1.63 -9.42
C ALA A 66 -5.80 3.08 -9.89
N ALA A 67 -6.82 3.33 -10.71
CA ALA A 67 -7.18 4.66 -11.20
C ALA A 67 -7.47 5.62 -10.03
N GLN A 68 -8.28 5.19 -9.06
CA GLN A 68 -8.56 5.95 -7.85
C GLN A 68 -7.27 6.32 -7.11
N CYS A 69 -6.37 5.37 -6.89
CA CYS A 69 -5.11 5.61 -6.19
C CYS A 69 -4.19 6.59 -6.95
N ILE A 70 -4.08 6.45 -8.27
CA ILE A 70 -3.25 7.32 -9.12
C ILE A 70 -3.78 8.75 -9.11
N VAL A 71 -5.11 8.94 -9.28
CA VAL A 71 -5.74 10.25 -9.27
C VAL A 71 -5.56 10.92 -7.90
N THR A 72 -5.83 10.20 -6.81
CA THR A 72 -5.62 10.73 -5.45
C THR A 72 -4.15 11.07 -5.21
N ALA A 73 -3.21 10.21 -5.58
CA ALA A 73 -1.78 10.47 -5.42
C ALA A 73 -1.32 11.73 -6.18
N HIS A 74 -1.79 11.92 -7.42
CA HIS A 74 -1.48 13.11 -8.20
C HIS A 74 -2.04 14.40 -7.56
N ALA A 75 -3.28 14.35 -7.07
CA ALA A 75 -3.86 15.48 -6.34
C ALA A 75 -3.07 15.83 -5.06
N LEU A 76 -2.62 14.81 -4.32
CA LEU A 76 -1.79 14.99 -3.13
C LEU A 76 -0.45 15.63 -3.47
N GLN A 77 0.23 15.21 -4.54
CA GLN A 77 1.48 15.82 -5.01
C GLN A 77 1.32 17.32 -5.26
N GLY A 78 0.23 17.73 -5.92
CA GLY A 78 -0.08 19.14 -6.17
C GLY A 78 -0.30 19.95 -4.89
N ARG A 79 -0.84 19.34 -3.83
CA ARG A 79 -1.00 19.97 -2.51
C ARG A 79 0.32 20.04 -1.74
N ILE A 80 1.11 18.97 -1.78
CA ILE A 80 2.42 18.88 -1.12
C ILE A 80 3.37 19.95 -1.67
N ALA A 81 3.37 20.18 -2.99
CA ALA A 81 4.21 21.19 -3.63
C ALA A 81 3.92 22.64 -3.18
N LYS A 82 2.76 22.89 -2.57
CA LYS A 82 2.34 24.21 -2.07
C LYS A 82 2.59 24.40 -0.56
N LEU A 83 3.13 23.40 0.13
CA LEU A 83 3.41 23.50 1.55
C LEU A 83 4.54 24.50 1.84
N PRO A 84 4.43 25.29 2.92
CA PRO A 84 5.44 26.28 3.27
C PRO A 84 6.70 25.60 3.84
N SER A 85 7.85 26.29 3.75
CA SER A 85 9.16 25.77 4.19
C SER A 85 9.21 25.17 5.60
N PRO A 86 8.49 25.67 6.63
CA PRO A 86 8.48 25.04 7.95
C PRO A 86 7.96 23.59 7.95
N CYS A 87 7.19 23.19 6.93
CA CYS A 87 6.66 21.84 6.77
C CYS A 87 7.63 20.88 6.05
N ALA A 88 8.90 21.25 5.83
CA ALA A 88 9.84 20.46 5.02
C ALA A 88 10.02 19.01 5.50
N ALA A 89 10.07 18.79 6.83
CA ALA A 89 10.21 17.44 7.39
C ALA A 89 8.98 16.56 7.12
N ALA A 90 7.77 17.11 7.28
CA ALA A 90 6.52 16.42 6.96
C ALA A 90 6.38 16.20 5.44
N THR A 91 6.76 17.20 4.64
CA THR A 91 6.78 17.12 3.17
C THR A 91 7.64 15.96 2.69
N LYS A 92 8.85 15.81 3.22
CA LYS A 92 9.76 14.70 2.89
C LYS A 92 9.15 13.35 3.26
N ASP A 93 8.61 13.24 4.48
CA ASP A 93 8.02 11.99 4.97
C ASP A 93 6.78 11.58 4.16
N ILE A 94 5.89 12.52 3.84
CA ILE A 94 4.70 12.28 3.02
C ILE A 94 5.08 11.87 1.60
N ASN A 95 6.07 12.53 0.98
CA ASN A 95 6.55 12.15 -0.35
C ASN A 95 7.12 10.73 -0.37
N GLN A 96 7.87 10.34 0.67
CA GLN A 96 8.38 8.97 0.78
C GLN A 96 7.24 7.98 0.94
N GLN A 97 6.28 8.25 1.84
CA GLN A 97 5.11 7.40 2.02
C GLN A 97 4.32 7.23 0.72
N LEU A 98 4.12 8.32 -0.03
CA LEU A 98 3.39 8.29 -1.29
C LEU A 98 4.12 7.47 -2.35
N ALA A 99 5.44 7.59 -2.46
CA ALA A 99 6.25 6.80 -3.39
C ALA A 99 6.21 5.29 -3.07
N ASP A 100 6.19 4.93 -1.79
CA ASP A 100 6.07 3.54 -1.34
C ASP A 100 4.68 2.97 -1.67
N LEU A 101 3.61 3.76 -1.49
CA LEU A 101 2.23 3.32 -1.72
C LEU A 101 1.90 3.28 -3.22
N VAL A 102 2.26 4.31 -3.97
CA VAL A 102 1.90 4.53 -5.37
C VAL A 102 3.15 4.88 -6.17
N SER A 103 3.74 3.87 -6.79
CA SER A 103 4.85 3.98 -7.75
C SER A 103 4.57 3.08 -8.95
N VAL A 104 5.31 3.22 -10.05
CA VAL A 104 5.14 2.40 -11.26
C VAL A 104 5.12 0.92 -10.88
N GLY A 105 4.03 0.20 -11.14
CA GLY A 105 3.83 -1.21 -10.82
C GLY A 105 3.41 -1.54 -9.37
N PHE A 106 2.84 -0.58 -8.65
CA PHE A 106 2.40 -0.79 -7.26
C PHE A 106 1.32 -1.87 -7.10
N ILE A 107 0.51 -2.11 -8.15
CA ILE A 107 -0.57 -3.10 -8.13
C ILE A 107 -0.05 -4.53 -7.96
N ALA A 108 1.07 -4.87 -8.59
CA ALA A 108 1.67 -6.20 -8.46
C ALA A 108 2.62 -6.31 -7.25
N ARG A 109 3.17 -5.19 -6.75
CA ARG A 109 4.10 -5.20 -5.61
C ARG A 109 3.43 -5.40 -4.26
N HIS A 110 2.20 -4.93 -4.10
CA HIS A 110 1.50 -4.99 -2.82
C HIS A 110 0.74 -6.30 -2.68
N PRO A 111 0.73 -6.92 -1.48
CA PRO A 111 -0.10 -8.10 -1.24
C PRO A 111 -1.57 -7.81 -1.55
N PRO A 112 -2.30 -8.75 -2.18
CA PRO A 112 -3.71 -8.58 -2.54
C PRO A 112 -4.61 -8.02 -1.43
N LYS A 113 -4.47 -8.56 -0.21
CA LYS A 113 -5.23 -8.14 0.98
C LYS A 113 -5.00 -6.67 1.37
N ARG A 114 -3.90 -6.06 0.91
CA ARG A 114 -3.51 -4.68 1.23
C ARG A 114 -3.95 -3.68 0.18
N LEU A 115 -4.15 -4.12 -1.08
CA LEU A 115 -4.59 -3.25 -2.17
C LEU A 115 -5.89 -2.51 -1.84
N GLN A 116 -6.89 -3.21 -1.28
CA GLN A 116 -8.16 -2.61 -0.88
C GLN A 116 -8.03 -1.49 0.18
N HIS A 117 -6.91 -1.43 0.89
CA HIS A 117 -6.65 -0.43 1.92
C HIS A 117 -5.87 0.79 1.43
N LEU A 118 -5.28 0.74 0.22
CA LEU A 118 -4.54 1.87 -0.35
C LEU A 118 -5.35 3.18 -0.36
N PRO A 119 -6.65 3.19 -0.76
CA PRO A 119 -7.45 4.42 -0.71
C PRO A 119 -7.54 5.01 0.70
N ARG A 120 -7.62 4.17 1.74
CA ARG A 120 -7.66 4.62 3.14
C ARG A 120 -6.33 5.21 3.59
N TYR A 121 -5.19 4.62 3.18
CA TYR A 121 -3.88 5.18 3.49
C TYR A 121 -3.65 6.53 2.78
N LEU A 122 -4.07 6.66 1.53
CA LEU A 122 -4.04 7.93 0.79
C LEU A 122 -4.96 8.98 1.42
N ALA A 123 -6.16 8.59 1.86
CA ALA A 123 -7.05 9.46 2.61
C ALA A 123 -6.43 9.91 3.94
N ALA A 124 -5.64 9.08 4.62
CA ALA A 124 -4.92 9.49 5.82
C ALA A 124 -3.86 10.57 5.53
N ILE A 125 -3.16 10.46 4.40
CA ILE A 125 -2.23 11.51 3.93
C ILE A 125 -2.99 12.81 3.65
N GLU A 126 -4.14 12.72 2.99
CA GLU A 126 -5.02 13.87 2.73
C GLU A 126 -5.41 14.58 4.03
N ARG A 127 -5.89 13.83 5.04
CA ARG A 127 -6.24 14.38 6.36
C ARG A 127 -5.05 15.00 7.08
N ARG A 128 -3.87 14.39 6.97
CA ARG A 128 -2.63 14.96 7.51
C ARG A 128 -2.35 16.32 6.87
N LEU A 129 -2.41 16.41 5.53
CA LEU A 129 -2.19 17.67 4.80
C LEU A 129 -3.21 18.76 5.14
N GLU A 130 -4.46 18.41 5.42
CA GLU A 130 -5.48 19.37 5.86
C GLU A 130 -5.18 19.98 7.24
N LYS A 131 -4.62 19.16 8.16
CA LYS A 131 -4.33 19.54 9.55
C LYS A 131 -2.93 20.18 9.70
N LEU A 132 -2.00 19.84 8.82
CA LEU A 132 -0.59 20.20 8.94
C LEU A 132 -0.32 21.71 9.14
N PRO A 133 -0.97 22.65 8.42
CA PRO A 133 -0.69 24.08 8.59
C PRO A 133 -1.07 24.63 9.97
N ARG A 134 -2.07 24.04 10.64
CA ARG A 134 -2.56 24.47 11.96
C ARG A 134 -1.92 23.71 13.11
N ASP A 135 -1.52 22.46 12.89
CA ASP A 135 -1.07 21.53 13.93
C ASP A 135 0.38 21.06 13.73
N LEU A 136 1.25 21.90 13.16
CA LEU A 136 2.63 21.54 12.82
C LEU A 136 3.44 21.01 14.02
N VAL A 137 3.27 21.59 15.21
CA VAL A 137 3.97 21.14 16.43
C VAL A 137 3.59 19.70 16.78
N ARG A 138 2.29 19.38 16.71
CA ARG A 138 1.77 18.03 16.98
C ARG A 138 2.25 17.03 15.93
N ASP A 139 2.18 17.41 14.66
CA ASP A 139 2.68 16.57 13.55
C ASP A 139 4.17 16.24 13.72
N THR A 140 4.96 17.27 14.05
CA THR A 140 6.39 17.12 14.30
C THR A 140 6.66 16.16 15.47
N GLN A 141 5.88 16.24 16.55
CA GLN A 141 6.01 15.32 17.68
C GLN A 141 5.67 13.89 17.26
N GLN A 142 4.55 13.67 16.57
CA GLN A 142 4.13 12.35 16.09
C GLN A 142 5.17 11.75 15.12
N GLN A 143 5.76 12.56 14.26
CA GLN A 143 6.82 12.14 13.35
C GLN A 143 8.10 11.75 14.11
N ARG A 144 8.47 12.50 15.16
CA ARG A 144 9.60 12.14 16.03
C ARG A 144 9.37 10.82 16.76
N ASP A 145 8.19 10.62 17.34
CA ASP A 145 7.84 9.41 18.08
C ASP A 145 7.84 8.17 17.17
N MET A 146 7.43 8.32 15.90
CA MET A 146 7.43 7.24 14.91
C MET A 146 8.81 6.95 14.31
N ALA A 147 9.75 7.90 14.32
CA ALA A 147 11.04 7.78 13.64
C ALA A 147 11.86 6.54 14.02
N PRO A 148 11.96 6.11 15.30
CA PRO A 148 12.67 4.88 15.67
C PRO A 148 12.08 3.62 15.01
N LEU A 149 10.76 3.56 14.85
CA LEU A 149 10.08 2.43 14.21
C LEU A 149 10.38 2.38 12.71
N LEU A 150 10.43 3.54 12.04
CA LEU A 150 10.80 3.62 10.62
C LEU A 150 12.25 3.18 10.39
N GLN A 151 13.18 3.64 11.24
CA GLN A 151 14.59 3.23 11.17
C GLN A 151 14.75 1.72 11.40
N ALA A 152 14.02 1.17 12.38
CA ALA A 152 14.03 -0.26 12.64
C ALA A 152 13.45 -1.07 11.47
N ALA A 153 12.37 -0.61 10.85
CA ALA A 153 11.76 -1.27 9.71
C ALA A 153 12.74 -1.45 8.53
N ALA A 154 13.60 -0.46 8.29
CA ALA A 154 14.64 -0.53 7.26
C ALA A 154 15.68 -1.64 7.49
N THR A 155 15.79 -2.17 8.72
CA THR A 155 16.71 -3.27 9.05
C THR A 155 16.08 -4.66 8.94
N LEU A 156 14.75 -4.73 8.82
CA LEU A 156 14.03 -6.00 8.71
C LEU A 156 14.14 -6.56 7.29
N LYS A 157 14.06 -7.90 7.16
CA LYS A 157 14.06 -8.60 5.86
C LYS A 157 12.93 -9.62 5.77
N GLY A 158 12.58 -10.00 4.54
CA GLY A 158 11.59 -11.03 4.26
C GLY A 158 10.18 -10.65 4.72
N GLU A 159 9.39 -11.66 5.07
CA GLU A 159 7.98 -11.50 5.45
C GLU A 159 7.78 -10.58 6.65
N LYS A 160 8.62 -10.71 7.69
CA LYS A 160 8.57 -9.83 8.88
C LYS A 160 8.70 -8.35 8.52
N ALA A 161 9.50 -8.01 7.51
CA ALA A 161 9.63 -6.63 7.03
C ALA A 161 8.35 -6.14 6.35
N SER A 162 7.76 -6.99 5.49
CA SER A 162 6.49 -6.68 4.81
C SER A 162 5.36 -6.47 5.81
N GLU A 163 5.19 -7.37 6.77
CA GLU A 163 4.17 -7.25 7.81
C GLU A 163 4.32 -5.96 8.64
N PHE A 164 5.54 -5.68 9.07
CA PHE A 164 5.83 -4.50 9.88
C PHE A 164 5.64 -3.20 9.08
N ARG A 165 5.98 -3.21 7.79
CA ARG A 165 5.74 -2.09 6.86
C ARG A 165 4.25 -1.74 6.78
N TRP A 166 3.35 -2.72 6.79
CA TRP A 166 1.91 -2.47 6.81
C TRP A 166 1.40 -2.04 8.19
N ALA A 167 1.97 -2.56 9.28
CA ALA A 167 1.67 -2.06 10.62
C ALA A 167 2.01 -0.57 10.76
N LEU A 168 3.07 -0.10 10.09
CA LEU A 168 3.43 1.32 10.04
C LEU A 168 2.38 2.17 9.30
N GLU A 169 1.74 1.66 8.24
CA GLU A 169 0.64 2.40 7.60
C GLU A 169 -0.57 2.51 8.52
N GLU A 170 -0.91 1.46 9.26
CA GLU A 170 -1.97 1.54 10.27
C GLU A 170 -1.62 2.54 11.39
N LEU A 171 -0.34 2.62 11.78
CA LEU A 171 0.11 3.62 12.75
C LEU A 171 -0.05 5.03 12.19
N ARG A 172 0.28 5.26 10.91
CA ARG A 172 0.08 6.56 10.27
C ARG A 172 -1.39 6.96 10.24
N VAL A 173 -2.30 6.03 9.93
CA VAL A 173 -3.75 6.27 10.04
C VAL A 173 -4.13 6.67 11.47
N SER A 174 -3.66 5.92 12.47
CA SER A 174 -3.94 6.20 13.89
C SER A 174 -3.39 7.55 14.37
N LEU A 175 -2.22 7.97 13.89
CA LEU A 175 -1.62 9.24 14.32
C LEU A 175 -2.26 10.45 13.64
N PHE A 176 -2.51 10.37 12.33
CA PHE A 176 -2.84 11.54 11.51
C PHE A 176 -4.34 11.62 11.11
N ALA A 177 -5.05 10.50 11.15
CA ALA A 177 -6.41 10.37 10.62
C ALA A 177 -7.28 9.38 11.41
N GLN A 178 -7.37 9.57 12.73
CA GLN A 178 -8.11 8.69 13.66
C GLN A 178 -9.56 8.41 13.22
N GLU A 179 -10.19 9.39 12.58
CA GLU A 179 -11.54 9.30 12.03
C GLU A 179 -11.73 8.17 11.00
N LEU A 180 -10.66 7.76 10.31
CA LEU A 180 -10.71 6.69 9.29
C LEU A 180 -10.70 5.28 9.90
N LYS A 181 -10.41 5.17 11.20
CA LYS A 181 -10.26 3.92 11.96
C LYS A 181 -9.20 2.97 11.38
N THR A 182 -8.78 2.03 12.22
CA THR A 182 -7.86 0.95 11.84
C THR A 182 -8.57 -0.39 12.03
N PRO A 183 -8.29 -1.42 11.20
CA PRO A 183 -8.88 -2.75 11.37
C PRO A 183 -8.58 -3.35 12.74
N GLU A 184 -7.41 -3.02 13.29
CA GLU A 184 -6.95 -3.44 14.60
C GLU A 184 -6.41 -2.22 15.36
N PRO A 185 -6.52 -2.18 16.71
CA PRO A 185 -5.99 -1.07 17.45
C PRO A 185 -4.45 -1.05 17.40
N VAL A 186 -3.91 0.08 16.98
CA VAL A 186 -2.47 0.30 16.75
C VAL A 186 -1.99 1.53 17.52
N SER A 187 -0.76 1.47 18.03
CA SER A 187 -0.08 2.59 18.69
C SER A 187 1.44 2.40 18.64
N ILE A 188 2.21 3.46 18.93
CA ILE A 188 3.68 3.41 19.04
C ILE A 188 4.11 2.24 19.93
N LYS A 189 3.61 2.19 21.18
CA LYS A 189 3.94 1.14 22.16
C LYS A 189 3.64 -0.28 21.66
N ARG A 190 2.54 -0.46 20.92
CA ARG A 190 2.19 -1.78 20.35
C ARG A 190 3.16 -2.20 19.25
N LEU A 191 3.58 -1.27 18.39
CA LEU A 191 4.56 -1.55 17.35
C LEU A 191 5.96 -1.76 17.93
N GLU A 192 6.35 -1.03 18.98
CA GLU A 192 7.60 -1.27 19.70
C GLU A 192 7.67 -2.69 20.27
N LYS A 193 6.57 -3.15 20.90
CA LYS A 193 6.46 -4.52 21.39
C LYS A 193 6.58 -5.54 20.25
N ARG A 194 5.80 -5.38 19.17
CA ARG A 194 5.87 -6.26 18.00
C ARG A 194 7.27 -6.30 17.39
N LEU A 195 7.96 -5.16 17.31
CA LEU A 195 9.33 -5.08 16.81
C LEU A 195 10.31 -5.85 17.71
N SER A 196 10.15 -5.77 19.03
CA SER A 196 10.98 -6.53 19.98
C SER A 196 10.79 -8.04 19.81
N GLU A 197 9.56 -8.50 19.56
CA GLU A 197 9.24 -9.90 19.31
C GLU A 197 9.81 -10.39 17.97
N ILE A 198 9.78 -9.54 16.94
CA ILE A 198 10.34 -9.84 15.61
C ILE A 198 11.86 -10.06 15.65
N ARG A 199 12.56 -9.30 16.50
CA ARG A 199 14.03 -9.27 16.63
C ARG A 199 14.58 -10.34 17.58
N ARG A 200 13.73 -10.96 18.38
CA ARG A 200 14.08 -12.10 19.22
C ARG A 200 14.22 -13.37 18.38
#